data_AF-A0A834FE41-F1
#
_entry.id   AF-A0A834FE41-F1
#
_cell.length_a   1.000
_cell.length_b   1.000
_cell.length_c   1.000
_cell.angle_alpha   90.00
_cell.angle_beta   90.00
_cell.angle_gamma   90.00
#
_symmetry.space_group_name_H-M   'P 1'
#
loop_
_entity.id
_entity.type
_entity.pdbx_description
1 polymer ?
#
loop_
_entity_poly.entity_id
_entity_poly.type
_entity_poly.pdbx_seq_one_letter_code
_entity_poly.pdbx_strand_id
1 'polypeptide(L)'
;MRYEAKMMPMFLTVYLSNNDQHFTEVPVTPDTLCRDVVDLCKEPGETDCHLSEMWRGSERPVGENERMLDVLQRWGQHRPEVRFFLRHNRPPSRESGGARGSDSRRNGVRPPPERRMENGVATPRMDMTLTELQEMAARQQQQIEAQQQLLASKEQRLRYLKQQEQRQQQQASEQEKLQRLRENIENQEGQAQEGQGPQRPGGAEAPQQREAR
;
A
#
# COMPACT_ATOMS: atom_id res chain seq x y z
N MET A 1 -26.61 14.22 29.16
CA MET A 1 -26.43 13.32 28.00
C MET A 1 -24.97 13.37 27.58
N ARG A 2 -24.20 12.31 27.85
CA ARG A 2 -22.89 12.11 27.22
C ARG A 2 -23.10 10.99 26.23
N TYR A 3 -22.99 11.30 24.94
CA TYR A 3 -22.97 10.31 23.89
C TYR A 3 -21.70 9.47 24.08
N GLU A 4 -21.79 8.37 24.82
CA GLU A 4 -20.87 7.26 24.62
C GLU A 4 -21.20 6.67 23.25
N ALA A 5 -20.68 7.32 22.22
CA ALA A 5 -20.57 6.70 20.92
C ALA A 5 -19.79 5.40 21.16
N LYS A 6 -20.49 4.28 21.08
CA LYS A 6 -19.92 2.94 21.06
C LYS A 6 -19.01 2.89 19.84
N MET A 7 -17.78 3.35 20.02
CA MET A 7 -16.73 3.35 19.00
C MET A 7 -16.56 1.89 18.61
N MET A 8 -17.04 1.53 17.42
CA MET A 8 -16.78 0.21 16.86
C MET A 8 -15.25 0.03 16.84
N PRO A 9 -14.72 -1.06 17.42
CA PRO A 9 -13.28 -1.30 17.37
C PRO A 9 -12.88 -1.41 15.90
N MET A 10 -11.98 -0.54 15.45
CA MET A 10 -11.43 -0.63 14.10
C MET A 10 -10.33 -1.68 14.13
N PHE A 11 -10.37 -2.65 13.24
CA PHE A 11 -9.32 -3.66 13.11
C PHE A 11 -8.29 -3.19 12.08
N LEU A 12 -7.02 -3.31 12.45
CA LEU A 12 -5.89 -3.03 11.58
C LEU A 12 -5.26 -4.36 11.16
N THR A 13 -5.27 -4.65 9.87
CA THR A 13 -4.60 -5.81 9.29
C THR A 13 -3.11 -5.52 9.14
N VAL A 14 -2.28 -6.25 9.87
CA VAL A 14 -0.82 -6.15 9.83
C VAL A 14 -0.24 -7.42 9.24
N TYR A 15 0.44 -7.30 8.11
CA TYR A 15 1.12 -8.39 7.44
C TYR A 15 2.50 -8.60 8.06
N LEU A 16 2.75 -9.83 8.55
CA LEU A 16 4.00 -10.21 9.21
C LEU A 16 5.09 -10.61 8.21
N SER A 17 4.73 -10.76 6.93
CA SER A 17 5.65 -11.07 5.84
C SER A 17 5.17 -10.48 4.52
N ASN A 18 5.96 -10.60 3.46
CA ASN A 18 5.53 -10.25 2.08
C ASN A 18 4.43 -11.16 1.52
N ASN A 19 4.01 -12.18 2.27
CA ASN A 19 2.94 -13.08 1.87
C ASN A 19 1.58 -12.58 2.38
N ASP A 20 0.63 -12.39 1.48
CA ASP A 20 -0.71 -11.87 1.79
C ASP A 20 -1.55 -12.80 2.69
N GLN A 21 -1.10 -14.04 2.92
CA GLN A 21 -1.77 -14.99 3.81
C GLN A 21 -1.25 -14.94 5.26
N HIS A 22 -0.14 -14.24 5.52
CA HIS A 22 0.45 -14.16 6.85
C HIS A 22 0.23 -12.77 7.44
N PHE A 23 -0.94 -12.61 8.08
CA PHE A 23 -1.36 -11.36 8.71
C PHE A 23 -1.99 -11.61 10.08
N THR A 24 -2.03 -10.56 10.88
CA THR A 24 -2.76 -10.50 12.15
C THR A 24 -3.65 -9.27 12.16
N GLU A 25 -4.81 -9.38 12.81
CA GLU A 25 -5.75 -8.27 12.95
C GLU A 25 -5.69 -7.75 14.38
N VAL A 26 -5.22 -6.51 14.53
CA VAL A 26 -5.06 -5.87 15.83
C VAL A 26 -6.21 -4.88 16.04
N PRO A 27 -6.96 -4.96 17.15
CA PRO A 27 -7.96 -3.95 17.48
C PRO A 27 -7.26 -2.63 17.81
N VAL A 28 -7.63 -1.57 17.07
CA VAL A 28 -7.11 -0.22 17.23
C VAL A 28 -8.12 0.64 17.99
N THR A 29 -7.64 1.21 19.08
CA THR A 29 -8.33 2.25 19.85
C THR A 29 -7.72 3.62 19.53
N PRO A 30 -8.38 4.74 19.88
CA PRO A 30 -7.81 6.08 19.69
C PRO A 30 -6.44 6.30 20.36
N ASP A 31 -6.14 5.52 21.40
CA ASP A 31 -4.89 5.60 22.16
C ASP A 31 -3.84 4.55 21.72
N THR A 32 -4.18 3.67 20.77
CA THR A 32 -3.25 2.67 20.24
C THR A 32 -2.18 3.34 19.39
N LEU A 33 -0.93 3.22 19.82
CA LEU A 33 0.24 3.72 19.12
C LEU A 33 0.86 2.66 18.21
N CYS A 34 1.70 3.10 17.28
CA CYS A 34 2.47 2.23 16.39
C CYS A 34 3.27 1.17 17.18
N ARG A 35 3.96 1.59 18.24
CA ARG A 35 4.73 0.68 19.11
C ARG A 35 3.88 -0.43 19.72
N ASP A 36 2.62 -0.13 20.09
CA ASP A 36 1.74 -1.11 20.74
C ASP A 36 1.33 -2.20 19.74
N VAL A 37 1.10 -1.81 18.48
CA VAL A 37 0.84 -2.75 17.37
C VAL A 37 2.09 -3.58 17.07
N VAL A 38 3.27 -2.97 17.01
CA VAL A 38 4.54 -3.68 16.80
C VAL A 38 4.77 -4.70 17.93
N ASP A 39 4.52 -4.33 19.18
CA ASP A 39 4.67 -5.21 20.35
C ASP A 39 3.71 -6.40 20.35
N LEU A 40 2.51 -6.24 19.79
CA LEU A 40 1.52 -7.32 19.65
C LEU A 40 1.83 -8.26 18.48
N CYS A 41 2.45 -7.74 17.42
CA CYS A 41 2.70 -8.47 16.19
C CYS A 41 4.07 -9.17 16.15
N LYS A 42 5.05 -8.69 16.92
CA LYS A 42 6.41 -9.24 16.92
C LYS A 42 6.49 -10.61 17.59
N GLU A 43 7.36 -11.48 17.06
CA GLU A 43 7.65 -12.77 17.70
C GLU A 43 8.74 -12.65 18.78
N PRO A 44 8.71 -13.50 19.83
CA PRO A 44 9.75 -13.51 20.85
C PRO A 44 11.12 -13.86 20.24
N GLY A 45 12.06 -12.91 20.32
CA GLY A 45 13.40 -13.03 19.74
C GLY A 45 13.65 -12.10 18.56
N GLU A 46 12.62 -11.44 18.03
CA GLU A 46 12.77 -10.41 17.00
C GLU A 46 13.21 -9.07 17.60
N THR A 47 14.25 -8.47 17.04
CA THR A 47 14.73 -7.12 17.39
C THR A 47 14.61 -6.19 16.18
N ASP A 48 14.51 -4.88 16.43
CA ASP A 48 14.49 -3.82 15.41
C ASP A 48 13.27 -3.85 14.47
N CYS A 49 12.11 -4.26 14.98
CA CYS A 49 10.85 -4.25 14.23
C CYS A 49 10.26 -2.84 14.14
N HIS A 50 9.71 -2.47 12.99
CA HIS A 50 8.91 -1.27 12.79
C HIS A 50 7.71 -1.57 11.90
N LEU A 51 6.69 -0.72 11.98
CA LEU A 51 5.54 -0.81 11.09
C LEU A 51 5.76 0.06 9.86
N SER A 52 5.46 -0.46 8.68
CA SER A 52 5.46 0.27 7.42
C SER A 52 4.07 0.32 6.82
N GLU A 53 3.66 1.49 6.34
CA GLU A 53 2.47 1.65 5.51
C GLU A 53 2.86 1.55 4.03
N MET A 54 2.11 0.75 3.27
CA MET A 54 2.31 0.53 1.85
C MET A 54 1.07 0.92 1.06
N TRP A 55 1.26 1.83 0.10
CA TRP A 55 0.20 2.26 -0.81
C TRP A 55 0.72 2.35 -2.25
N ARG A 56 0.08 1.64 -3.18
CA ARG A 56 0.43 1.61 -4.61
C ARG A 56 1.93 1.39 -4.89
N GLY A 57 2.57 0.56 -4.07
CA GLY A 57 4.00 0.25 -4.17
C GLY A 57 4.94 1.27 -3.54
N SER A 58 4.42 2.32 -2.91
CA SER A 58 5.20 3.23 -2.06
C SER A 58 5.16 2.73 -0.62
N GLU A 59 6.33 2.42 -0.05
CA GLU A 59 6.49 2.03 1.35
C GLU A 59 6.99 3.22 2.17
N ARG A 60 6.34 3.49 3.31
CA ARG A 60 6.76 4.52 4.28
C ARG A 60 6.79 3.92 5.68
N PRO A 61 7.87 4.12 6.46
CA PRO A 61 7.89 3.72 7.87
C PRO A 61 6.94 4.63 8.68
N VAL A 62 6.15 4.01 9.56
CA VAL A 62 5.26 4.70 10.49
C VAL A 62 6.03 5.01 11.78
N GLY A 63 5.93 6.23 12.29
CA GLY A 63 6.65 6.62 13.49
C GLY A 63 6.18 5.85 14.73
N GLU A 64 7.08 5.44 15.61
CA GLU A 64 6.77 4.64 16.81
C GLU A 64 5.73 5.30 17.74
N ASN A 65 5.71 6.63 17.77
CA ASN A 65 4.82 7.45 18.59
C ASN A 65 3.57 7.93 17.84
N GLU A 66 3.34 7.49 16.60
CA GLU A 66 2.13 7.85 15.86
C GLU A 66 0.93 7.02 16.32
N ARG A 67 -0.24 7.65 16.40
CA ARG A 67 -1.51 6.97 16.69
C ARG A 67 -2.02 6.29 15.43
N MET A 68 -2.30 4.99 15.52
CA MET A 68 -2.77 4.22 14.36
C MET A 68 -4.08 4.74 13.80
N LEU A 69 -4.95 5.27 14.66
CA LEU A 69 -6.19 5.90 14.24
C LEU A 69 -5.94 7.14 13.37
N ASP A 70 -4.98 7.99 13.75
CA ASP A 70 -4.62 9.18 12.97
C ASP A 70 -3.99 8.78 11.63
N VAL A 71 -3.13 7.75 11.63
CA VAL A 71 -2.54 7.21 10.41
C VAL A 71 -3.62 6.72 9.44
N LEU A 72 -4.55 5.89 9.92
CA LEU A 72 -5.70 5.46 9.13
C LEU A 72 -6.56 6.64 8.67
N GLN A 73 -6.77 7.64 9.53
CA GLN A 73 -7.57 8.81 9.19
C GLN A 73 -6.99 9.63 8.05
N ARG A 74 -5.66 9.80 7.99
CA ARG A 74 -4.97 10.49 6.89
C ARG A 74 -5.27 9.88 5.52
N TRP A 75 -5.46 8.56 5.46
CA TRP A 75 -5.78 7.85 4.21
C TRP A 75 -7.23 8.01 3.76
N GLY A 76 -8.16 8.39 4.66
CA GLY A 76 -9.56 8.69 4.31
C GLY A 76 -10.24 7.58 3.51
N GLN A 77 -10.63 7.88 2.26
CA GLN A 77 -11.28 6.94 1.33
C GLN A 77 -10.35 5.83 0.82
N HIS A 78 -9.03 6.03 0.88
CA HIS A 78 -8.03 5.07 0.40
C HIS A 78 -7.60 4.07 1.48
N ARG A 79 -8.17 4.15 2.69
CA ARG A 79 -7.93 3.18 3.77
C ARG A 79 -7.94 1.70 3.34
N PRO A 80 -8.92 1.20 2.55
CA PRO A 80 -8.94 -0.22 2.18
C PRO A 80 -7.82 -0.63 1.21
N GLU A 81 -7.15 0.32 0.55
CA GLU A 81 -6.03 0.06 -0.34
C GLU A 81 -4.67 0.05 0.39
N VAL A 82 -4.61 0.59 1.61
CA VAL A 82 -3.38 0.70 2.39
C VAL A 82 -3.14 -0.58 3.15
N ARG A 83 -1.92 -1.10 3.06
CA ARG A 83 -1.49 -2.30 3.78
C ARG A 83 -0.40 -1.95 4.78
N PHE A 84 -0.48 -2.55 5.96
CA PHE A 84 0.52 -2.35 7.00
C PHE A 84 1.39 -3.59 7.12
N PHE A 85 2.71 -3.41 7.08
CA PHE A 85 3.67 -4.50 7.16
C PHE A 85 4.53 -4.34 8.40
N LEU A 86 4.70 -5.41 9.16
CA LEU A 86 5.76 -5.48 10.16
C LEU A 86 7.09 -5.75 9.43
N ARG A 87 8.05 -4.84 9.59
CA ARG A 87 9.36 -4.90 8.96
C ARG A 87 10.45 -4.99 10.00
N HIS A 88 11.41 -5.89 9.79
CA HIS A 88 12.62 -5.97 10.60
C HIS A 88 13.67 -5.07 9.95
N ASN A 89 14.04 -3.99 10.62
CA ASN A 89 15.18 -3.18 10.22
C ASN A 89 16.45 -3.91 10.67
N ARG A 90 16.72 -5.07 10.06
CA ARG A 90 17.96 -5.80 10.30
C ARG A 90 19.11 -4.90 9.86
N PRO A 91 19.99 -4.42 10.76
CA PRO A 91 21.24 -3.83 10.29
C PRO A 91 21.95 -4.89 9.45
N PRO A 92 22.61 -4.53 8.32
CA PRO A 92 23.19 -5.51 7.40
C PRO A 92 24.33 -6.35 8.00
N SER A 93 24.64 -6.23 9.29
CA SER A 93 25.51 -7.15 10.00
C SER A 93 25.29 -7.06 11.49
N ARG A 94 24.94 -8.18 12.11
CA ARG A 94 25.56 -8.68 13.34
C ARG A 94 25.00 -10.06 13.62
N GLU A 95 25.79 -11.04 13.21
CA GLU A 95 26.05 -12.23 14.00
C GLU A 95 25.72 -12.02 15.50
N SER A 96 24.82 -12.85 15.99
CA SER A 96 24.60 -13.02 17.42
C SER A 96 25.90 -13.50 18.06
N GLY A 97 26.41 -12.77 19.04
CA GLY A 97 27.40 -13.30 19.98
C GLY A 97 28.46 -12.31 20.46
N GLY A 98 28.31 -11.87 21.71
CA GLY A 98 29.48 -11.65 22.58
C GLY A 98 29.98 -10.23 22.72
N ALA A 99 29.47 -9.53 23.74
CA ALA A 99 30.11 -8.37 24.32
C ALA A 99 31.51 -8.69 24.88
N ARG A 100 32.46 -7.78 24.65
CA ARG A 100 33.65 -7.36 25.46
C ARG A 100 34.39 -6.35 24.57
N GLY A 101 34.43 -5.03 24.80
CA GLY A 101 34.60 -4.30 26.05
C GLY A 101 36.10 -4.00 26.24
N SER A 102 36.53 -2.77 25.90
CA SER A 102 37.80 -2.06 26.20
C SER A 102 39.14 -2.80 25.90
N ASP A 103 40.27 -2.18 25.51
CA ASP A 103 40.79 -0.83 25.73
C ASP A 103 41.91 -0.50 24.71
N SER A 104 42.45 0.70 24.90
CA SER A 104 43.35 1.57 24.15
C SER A 104 44.79 1.09 23.87
N ARG A 105 45.26 1.47 22.67
CA ARG A 105 46.56 2.14 22.33
C ARG A 105 47.90 1.57 22.86
N ARG A 106 48.82 1.13 21.97
CA ARG A 106 50.12 1.79 21.60
C ARG A 106 51.04 0.94 20.69
N ASN A 107 51.86 1.64 19.90
CA ASN A 107 52.96 1.21 19.00
C ASN A 107 53.87 0.05 19.46
N GLY A 108 54.42 -0.71 18.49
CA GLY A 108 55.73 -1.38 18.61
C GLY A 108 55.97 -2.58 17.67
N VAL A 109 57.03 -2.54 16.87
CA VAL A 109 57.45 -3.52 15.84
C VAL A 109 58.20 -4.73 16.43
N ARG A 110 57.88 -5.97 15.99
CA ARG A 110 58.79 -7.09 15.53
C ARG A 110 58.12 -8.51 15.57
N PRO A 111 58.29 -9.38 14.55
CA PRO A 111 58.04 -10.85 14.61
C PRO A 111 59.36 -11.61 14.96
N PRO A 112 59.53 -12.98 14.94
CA PRO A 112 58.69 -14.17 14.64
C PRO A 112 58.89 -15.32 15.71
N PRO A 113 58.88 -16.66 15.44
CA PRO A 113 57.89 -17.57 14.83
C PRO A 113 57.43 -18.72 15.79
N GLU A 114 56.51 -19.55 15.27
CA GLU A 114 56.37 -20.99 15.54
C GLU A 114 55.55 -21.54 16.73
N ARG A 115 54.50 -22.26 16.33
CA ARG A 115 53.82 -23.41 16.96
C ARG A 115 52.95 -23.15 18.19
N ARG A 116 51.64 -23.13 17.93
CA ARG A 116 50.68 -24.00 18.64
C ARG A 116 49.46 -24.23 17.75
N MET A 117 49.30 -25.47 17.31
CA MET A 117 48.02 -26.00 16.84
C MET A 117 47.05 -25.99 18.02
N GLU A 118 45.86 -25.43 17.86
CA GLU A 118 44.60 -26.12 18.12
C GLU A 118 43.42 -25.20 17.74
N ASN A 119 42.46 -25.73 16.96
CA ASN A 119 41.12 -25.17 16.73
C ASN A 119 41.02 -23.89 15.90
N GLY A 120 41.34 -24.00 14.59
CA GLY A 120 40.84 -23.07 13.58
C GLY A 120 39.80 -23.78 12.72
N VAL A 121 38.51 -23.47 12.91
CA VAL A 121 37.56 -23.60 11.80
C VAL A 121 38.08 -22.65 10.74
N ALA A 122 38.76 -23.21 9.73
CA ALA A 122 39.24 -22.44 8.61
C ALA A 122 38.03 -21.74 7.98
N THR A 123 37.98 -20.42 8.11
CA THR A 123 37.34 -19.61 7.07
C THR A 123 37.96 -20.08 5.76
N PRO A 124 37.16 -20.48 4.75
CA PRO A 124 37.73 -20.82 3.46
C PRO A 124 38.42 -19.54 2.98
N ARG A 125 39.76 -19.54 3.00
CA ARG A 125 40.53 -18.50 2.33
C ARG A 125 40.11 -18.59 0.87
N MET A 126 39.37 -17.58 0.40
CA MET A 126 39.04 -17.42 -1.01
C MET A 126 40.34 -17.07 -1.74
N ASP A 127 41.19 -18.06 -1.96
CA ASP A 127 42.36 -17.97 -2.84
C ASP A 127 41.87 -18.11 -4.29
N MET A 128 41.06 -17.15 -4.75
CA MET A 128 40.61 -17.07 -6.14
C MET A 128 41.68 -16.39 -6.98
N THR A 129 42.00 -16.99 -8.13
CA THR A 129 42.93 -16.39 -9.08
C THR A 129 42.32 -15.12 -9.69
N LEU A 130 43.17 -14.18 -10.14
CA LEU A 130 42.72 -12.94 -10.79
C LEU A 130 41.74 -13.20 -11.95
N THR A 131 41.98 -14.27 -12.71
CA THR A 131 41.15 -14.69 -13.84
C THR A 131 39.75 -15.11 -13.39
N GLU A 132 39.65 -15.91 -12.32
CA GLU A 132 38.34 -16.34 -11.80
C GLU A 132 37.54 -15.16 -11.23
N LEU A 133 38.22 -14.20 -10.59
CA LEU A 133 37.57 -12.97 -10.11
C LEU A 133 37.04 -12.12 -11.28
N GLN A 134 37.82 -12.00 -12.35
CA GLN A 134 37.37 -11.32 -13.57
C GLN A 134 36.17 -12.02 -14.22
N GLU A 135 36.17 -13.36 -14.27
CA GLU A 135 35.02 -14.11 -14.78
C GLU A 135 33.77 -13.91 -13.91
N MET A 136 33.92 -13.91 -12.58
CA MET A 136 32.80 -13.63 -11.67
C MET A 136 32.25 -12.20 -11.86
N ALA A 137 33.14 -11.21 -11.98
CA ALA A 137 32.75 -9.84 -12.26
C ALA A 137 32.01 -9.71 -13.60
N ALA A 138 32.50 -10.39 -14.65
CA ALA A 138 31.86 -10.40 -15.96
C ALA A 138 30.46 -11.05 -15.92
N ARG A 139 30.33 -12.20 -15.23
CA ARG A 139 29.02 -12.86 -15.05
C ARG A 139 28.05 -11.98 -14.25
N GLN A 140 28.53 -11.34 -13.20
CA GLN A 140 27.73 -10.42 -12.39
C GLN A 140 27.27 -9.22 -13.22
N GLN A 141 28.16 -8.64 -14.02
CA GLN A 141 27.84 -7.53 -14.91
C GLN A 141 26.76 -7.91 -15.94
N GLN A 142 26.88 -9.08 -16.57
CA GLN A 142 25.86 -9.58 -17.49
C GLN A 142 24.50 -9.78 -16.81
N GLN A 143 24.49 -10.28 -15.56
CA GLN A 143 23.26 -10.45 -14.80
C GLN A 143 22.60 -9.11 -14.46
N ILE A 144 23.40 -8.10 -14.12
CA ILE A 144 22.94 -6.74 -13.86
C ILE A 144 22.35 -6.12 -15.13
N GLU A 145 22.99 -6.31 -16.29
CA GLU A 145 22.50 -5.83 -17.58
C GLU A 145 21.19 -6.50 -17.99
N ALA A 146 21.08 -7.82 -17.83
CA ALA A 146 19.85 -8.56 -18.11
C ALA A 146 18.69 -8.09 -17.23
N GLN A 147 18.93 -7.84 -15.93
CA GLN A 147 17.92 -7.29 -15.03
C GLN A 147 17.50 -5.86 -15.43
N GLN A 148 18.45 -5.00 -15.80
CA GLN A 148 18.14 -3.64 -16.26
C GLN A 148 17.27 -3.66 -17.52
N GLN A 149 17.55 -4.54 -18.48
CA GLN A 149 16.72 -4.68 -19.68
C GLN A 149 15.29 -5.15 -19.33
N LEU A 150 15.17 -6.11 -18.42
CA LEU A 150 13.87 -6.58 -17.95
C LEU A 150 13.07 -5.46 -17.25
N LEU A 151 13.73 -4.68 -16.40
CA LEU A 151 13.11 -3.53 -15.74
C LEU A 151 12.64 -2.49 -16.75
N ALA A 152 13.49 -2.11 -17.71
CA ALA A 152 13.11 -1.16 -18.76
C ALA A 152 11.88 -1.64 -19.57
N SER A 153 11.83 -2.92 -19.90
CA SER A 153 10.66 -3.53 -20.58
C SER A 153 9.39 -3.45 -19.74
N LYS A 154 9.48 -3.76 -18.45
CA LYS A 154 8.35 -3.67 -17.50
C LYS A 154 7.87 -2.22 -17.36
N GLU A 155 8.78 -1.26 -17.24
CA GLU A 155 8.44 0.17 -17.16
C GLU A 155 7.72 0.66 -18.42
N GLN A 156 8.18 0.25 -19.60
CA GLN A 156 7.51 0.59 -20.86
C GLN A 156 6.10 0.02 -20.91
N ARG A 157 5.91 -1.25 -20.49
CA ARG A 157 4.58 -1.86 -20.42
C ARG A 157 3.66 -1.16 -19.43
N LEU A 158 4.17 -0.76 -18.26
CA LEU A 158 3.41 0.02 -17.28
C LEU A 158 2.97 1.37 -17.83
N ARG A 159 3.86 2.10 -18.53
CA ARG A 159 3.51 3.37 -19.18
C ARG A 159 2.40 3.20 -20.21
N TYR A 160 2.45 2.13 -21.02
CA TYR A 160 1.41 1.82 -21.99
C TYR A 160 0.06 1.55 -21.33
N LEU A 161 0.03 0.69 -20.30
CA LEU A 161 -1.20 0.38 -19.56
C LEU A 161 -1.79 1.62 -18.88
N LYS A 162 -0.95 2.46 -18.28
CA LYS A 162 -1.39 3.72 -17.66
C LYS A 162 -2.01 4.68 -18.68
N GLN A 163 -1.45 4.77 -19.88
CA GLN A 163 -2.03 5.58 -20.96
C GLN A 163 -3.36 5.00 -21.44
N GLN A 164 -3.47 3.67 -21.51
CA GLN A 164 -4.72 2.98 -21.88
C GLN A 164 -5.82 3.20 -20.84
N GLU A 165 -5.50 3.08 -19.54
CA GLU A 165 -6.42 3.34 -18.43
C GLU A 165 -6.92 4.78 -18.44
N GLN A 166 -6.01 5.75 -18.64
CA GLN A 166 -6.38 7.17 -18.73
C GLN A 166 -7.37 7.43 -19.87
N ARG A 167 -7.17 6.82 -21.04
CA ARG A 167 -8.10 6.93 -22.17
C ARG A 167 -9.46 6.31 -21.85
N GLN A 168 -9.49 5.13 -21.23
CA GLN A 168 -10.74 4.49 -20.81
C GLN A 168 -11.49 5.33 -19.78
N GLN A 169 -10.79 5.90 -18.80
CA GLN A 169 -11.42 6.72 -17.78
C GLN A 169 -12.00 8.01 -18.34
N GLN A 170 -11.32 8.60 -19.32
CA GLN A 170 -11.83 9.78 -20.03
C GLN A 170 -13.08 9.45 -20.85
N GLN A 171 -13.08 8.33 -21.58
CA GLN A 171 -14.26 7.85 -22.30
C GLN A 171 -15.44 7.52 -21.37
N ALA A 172 -15.19 6.86 -20.24
CA ALA A 172 -16.22 6.56 -19.25
C ALA A 172 -16.82 7.84 -18.64
N SER A 173 -15.99 8.85 -18.33
CA SER A 173 -16.46 10.14 -17.83
C SER A 173 -17.31 10.89 -18.87
N GLU A 174 -16.90 10.87 -20.15
CA GLU A 174 -17.68 11.46 -21.23
C GLU A 174 -19.02 10.74 -21.43
N GLN A 175 -19.04 9.41 -21.38
CA GLN A 175 -20.28 8.64 -21.45
C GLN A 175 -21.22 8.96 -20.29
N GLU A 176 -20.71 9.05 -19.05
CA GLU A 176 -21.53 9.40 -17.89
C GLU A 176 -22.13 10.82 -18.04
N LYS A 177 -21.35 11.79 -18.52
CA LYS A 177 -21.86 13.14 -18.82
C LYS A 177 -22.96 13.11 -19.88
N LEU A 178 -22.76 12.36 -20.96
CA LEU A 178 -23.77 12.21 -22.01
C LEU A 178 -25.05 11.54 -21.49
N GLN A 179 -24.93 10.54 -20.62
CA GLN A 179 -26.07 9.87 -20.01
C GLN A 179 -26.88 10.83 -19.13
N ARG A 180 -26.21 11.61 -18.27
CA ARG A 180 -26.88 12.64 -17.45
C ARG A 180 -27.58 13.71 -18.30
N LEU A 181 -26.96 14.12 -19.41
CA LEU A 181 -27.60 15.07 -20.34
C LEU A 181 -28.86 14.47 -20.97
N ARG A 182 -28.86 13.18 -21.33
CA ARG A 182 -30.04 12.48 -21.86
C ARG A 182 -31.17 12.42 -20.82
N GLU A 183 -30.86 12.04 -19.59
CA GLU A 183 -31.84 12.02 -18.49
C GLU A 183 -32.42 13.41 -18.22
N ASN A 184 -31.61 14.46 -18.28
CA ASN A 184 -32.07 15.84 -18.11
C ASN A 184 -32.98 16.32 -19.26
N ILE A 185 -32.77 15.84 -20.49
CA ILE A 185 -33.65 16.13 -21.63
C ILE A 185 -34.98 15.38 -21.45
N GLU A 186 -34.94 14.08 -21.14
CA GLU A 186 -36.14 13.27 -20.93
C GLU A 186 -37.00 13.82 -19.78
N ASN A 187 -36.38 14.27 -18.69
CA ASN A 187 -37.09 14.94 -17.59
C ASN A 187 -37.75 16.26 -18.02
N GLN A 188 -37.10 17.05 -18.88
CA GLN A 188 -37.69 18.29 -19.42
C GLN A 188 -38.84 17.99 -20.38
N GLU A 189 -38.73 16.95 -21.20
CA GLU A 189 -39.81 16.52 -22.11
C GLU A 189 -41.02 15.96 -21.35
N GLY A 190 -40.79 15.15 -20.31
CA GLY A 190 -41.86 14.64 -19.44
C GLY A 190 -42.62 15.75 -18.73
N GLN A 191 -41.91 16.74 -18.18
CA GLN A 191 -42.54 17.91 -17.55
C GLN A 191 -43.36 18.74 -18.56
N ALA A 192 -42.90 18.86 -19.81
CA ALA A 192 -43.64 19.57 -20.86
C ALA A 192 -44.90 18.83 -21.30
N GLN A 193 -44.90 17.49 -21.31
CA GLN A 193 -46.06 16.66 -21.61
C GLN A 193 -47.11 16.65 -20.48
N GLU A 194 -46.70 16.58 -19.22
CA GLU A 194 -47.63 16.68 -18.08
C GLU A 194 -48.29 18.06 -17.98
N GLY A 195 -47.61 19.12 -18.45
CA GLY A 195 -48.17 20.47 -18.56
C GLY A 195 -49.19 20.66 -19.69
N GLN A 196 -49.35 19.69 -20.61
CA GLN A 196 -50.30 19.73 -21.72
C GLN A 196 -51.32 18.58 -21.63
N GLY A 197 -52.07 18.50 -20.54
CA GLY A 197 -53.31 17.72 -20.50
C GLY A 197 -54.39 18.34 -21.42
N PRO A 198 -55.22 17.54 -22.11
CA PRO A 198 -56.18 18.05 -23.08
C PRO A 198 -57.23 18.92 -22.40
N GLN A 199 -57.29 20.21 -22.75
CA GLN A 199 -58.42 21.07 -22.39
C GLN A 199 -59.69 20.47 -23.01
N ARG A 200 -60.53 19.84 -22.19
CA ARG A 200 -61.91 19.49 -22.55
C ARG A 200 -62.67 20.80 -22.81
N PRO A 201 -63.30 21.00 -23.99
CA PRO A 201 -64.21 22.11 -24.15
C PRO A 201 -65.45 21.87 -23.29
N GLY A 202 -65.77 22.87 -22.45
CA GLY A 202 -66.89 22.86 -21.53
C GLY A 202 -68.23 22.68 -22.24
N GLY A 203 -69.16 22.05 -21.51
CA GLY A 203 -70.50 21.71 -21.99
C GLY A 203 -71.31 22.93 -22.41
N ALA A 204 -71.93 22.83 -23.58
CA ALA A 204 -73.07 23.64 -23.95
C ALA A 204 -74.34 22.89 -23.52
N GLU A 205 -74.96 23.35 -22.43
CA GLU A 205 -76.35 23.01 -22.09
C GLU A 205 -77.26 23.54 -23.21
N ALA A 206 -77.98 22.63 -23.88
CA ALA A 206 -79.07 22.97 -24.79
C ALA A 206 -80.40 22.96 -24.01
N PRO A 207 -81.21 24.02 -24.07
CA PRO A 207 -82.51 24.02 -23.39
C PRO A 207 -83.52 23.18 -24.18
N GLN A 208 -84.11 22.19 -23.52
CA GLN A 208 -85.29 21.47 -23.99
C GLN A 208 -86.47 22.44 -24.13
N GLN A 209 -86.89 22.72 -25.36
CA GLN A 209 -88.23 23.25 -25.60
C GLN A 209 -89.23 22.08 -25.57
N ARG A 210 -90.09 22.12 -24.56
CA ARG A 210 -91.32 21.34 -24.44
C ARG A 210 -92.24 21.67 -25.60
N GLU A 211 -92.53 20.66 -26.40
CA GLU A 211 -93.67 20.60 -27.31
C GLU A 211 -94.93 20.39 -26.47
N ALA A 212 -95.83 21.38 -26.44
CA ALA A 212 -97.18 21.23 -25.88
C ALA A 212 -98.16 22.17 -26.59
N ARG A 213 -98.94 21.54 -27.50
CA ARG A 213 -100.22 21.94 -28.09
C ARG A 213 -100.29 23.12 -29.07
#